data_AF-A0A749FT73-F1
#
_entry.id   AF-A0A749FT73-F1
#
_cell.length_a   1.000
_cell.length_b   1.000
_cell.length_c   1.000
_cell.angle_alpha   90.00
_cell.angle_beta   90.00
_cell.angle_gamma   90.00
#
_symmetry.space_group_name_H-M   'P 1'
#
loop_
_entity.id
_entity.type
_entity.pdbx_description
1 polymer ?
#
loop_
_entity_poly.entity_id
_entity_poly.type
_entity_poly.pdbx_seq_one_letter_code
_entity_poly.pdbx_strand_id
1 'polypeptide(L)'
;MKLRKTPVQGRGFVRPENQNLQNFGEILPVISGVIGGSETNIVSARALHKALGVKRDFTTWIKGRIDEYGFKKGVDFEFVENLTSPNPVSAKSRQRVEHDYLSTINMAKELAMVERTEQGRAVRQYFIKCEEELHKVAPVRSAALRRELKARITAANYFKPMCAALEVYRAELGKNTLQHHYTTEANMLARIVLGGMTAKQWAQANGITGEPRDHMSTLQLEHLSYLEQSNITLIELGQDYYQRKAELIRLSQRWLARRMEENSHV
;
A
#
# COMPACT_ATOMS: atom_id res chain seq x y z
N MET A 1 -5.82 17.81 -69.80
CA MET A 1 -6.22 16.70 -68.89
C MET A 1 -5.38 16.81 -67.62
N LYS A 2 -5.87 17.52 -66.59
CA LYS A 2 -6.34 17.02 -65.27
C LYS A 2 -5.38 16.07 -64.51
N LEU A 3 -4.82 16.62 -63.42
CA LEU A 3 -4.59 16.04 -62.06
C LEU A 3 -3.60 14.84 -61.95
N ARG A 4 -2.78 14.66 -60.89
CA ARG A 4 -2.92 14.93 -59.45
C ARG A 4 -1.56 15.18 -58.79
N LYS A 5 -1.52 16.12 -57.83
CA LYS A 5 -0.55 16.11 -56.72
C LYS A 5 -1.00 15.05 -55.71
N THR A 6 -0.08 14.22 -55.22
CA THR A 6 -0.30 13.34 -54.05
C THR A 6 0.83 13.51 -53.04
N PRO A 7 0.55 13.28 -51.74
CA PRO A 7 1.31 13.84 -50.64
C PRO A 7 2.48 12.95 -50.18
N VAL A 8 3.44 13.62 -49.55
CA VAL A 8 4.59 13.05 -48.85
C VAL A 8 4.12 12.06 -47.78
N GLN A 9 4.27 10.76 -48.02
CA GLN A 9 4.13 9.75 -46.98
C GLN A 9 5.39 9.78 -46.10
N GLY A 10 5.23 10.33 -44.90
CA GLY A 10 6.23 10.21 -43.85
C GLY A 10 6.50 8.73 -43.57
N ARG A 11 7.78 8.34 -43.60
CA ARG A 11 8.23 7.04 -43.10
C ARG A 11 8.07 7.04 -41.58
N GLY A 12 6.89 6.65 -41.11
CA GLY A 12 6.70 6.19 -39.75
C GLY A 12 7.52 4.92 -39.57
N PHE A 13 8.56 4.97 -38.75
CA PHE A 13 9.22 3.77 -38.28
C PHE A 13 8.21 2.97 -37.46
N VAL A 14 7.70 1.89 -38.05
CA VAL A 14 6.96 0.86 -37.32
C VAL A 14 7.98 0.20 -36.40
N ARG A 15 7.95 0.55 -35.10
CA ARG A 15 8.64 -0.24 -34.08
C ARG A 15 8.03 -1.64 -34.10
N PRO A 16 8.82 -2.72 -34.11
CA PRO A 16 8.26 -4.04 -33.91
C PRO A 16 7.77 -4.13 -32.47
N GLU A 17 6.45 -4.05 -32.30
CA GLU A 17 5.75 -4.37 -31.07
C GLU A 17 5.69 -5.90 -30.89
N ASN A 18 5.84 -6.34 -29.65
CA ASN A 18 5.28 -7.59 -29.13
C ASN A 18 5.87 -8.94 -29.59
N GLN A 19 7.20 -9.10 -29.64
CA GLN A 19 7.81 -10.45 -29.58
C GLN A 19 8.62 -10.73 -28.30
N ASN A 20 9.12 -9.71 -27.59
CA ASN A 20 9.93 -9.92 -26.39
C ASN A 20 9.14 -10.15 -25.09
N LEU A 21 7.84 -9.88 -25.06
CA LEU A 21 7.04 -10.01 -23.83
C LEU A 21 6.67 -11.46 -23.47
N GLN A 22 6.70 -12.39 -24.42
CA GLN A 22 6.32 -13.79 -24.18
C GLN A 22 7.40 -14.60 -23.42
N ASN A 23 8.66 -14.16 -23.40
CA ASN A 23 9.76 -14.86 -22.70
C ASN A 23 10.17 -14.26 -21.35
N PHE A 24 9.50 -13.21 -20.85
CA PHE A 24 9.93 -12.55 -19.61
C PHE A 24 9.70 -13.38 -18.33
N GLY A 25 8.69 -14.25 -18.32
CA GLY A 25 8.48 -15.21 -17.22
C GLY A 25 9.64 -16.19 -17.04
N GLU A 26 10.39 -16.47 -18.10
CA GLU A 26 11.62 -17.27 -18.06
C GLU A 26 12.84 -16.45 -17.60
N ILE A 27 12.84 -15.14 -17.88
CA ILE A 27 13.94 -14.23 -17.55
C ILE A 27 13.95 -13.86 -16.06
N LEU A 28 12.76 -13.68 -15.47
CA LEU A 28 12.60 -13.35 -14.05
C LEU A 28 11.59 -14.31 -13.39
N PRO A 29 12.03 -15.51 -12.97
CA PRO A 29 11.15 -16.47 -12.33
C PRO A 29 10.71 -15.95 -10.96
N VAL A 30 9.39 -15.93 -10.76
CA VAL A 30 8.78 -15.72 -9.45
C VAL A 30 8.52 -17.11 -8.86
N ILE A 31 9.14 -17.40 -7.73
CA ILE A 31 9.02 -18.70 -7.04
C ILE A 31 8.44 -18.50 -5.64
N SER A 32 7.80 -19.53 -5.10
CA SER A 32 7.42 -19.53 -3.69
C SER A 32 8.65 -19.72 -2.81
N GLY A 33 8.75 -18.95 -1.73
CA GLY A 33 9.82 -19.04 -0.75
C GLY A 33 9.38 -18.49 0.60
N VAL A 34 10.32 -18.37 1.52
CA VAL A 34 10.07 -17.90 2.89
C VAL A 34 10.94 -16.69 3.17
N ILE A 35 10.34 -15.61 3.65
CA ILE A 35 11.04 -14.41 4.14
C ILE A 35 10.52 -14.11 5.55
N GLY A 36 11.42 -13.96 6.53
CA GLY A 36 11.01 -13.66 7.92
C GLY A 36 10.08 -14.71 8.54
N GLY A 37 10.12 -15.95 8.06
CA GLY A 37 9.25 -17.04 8.51
C GLY A 37 7.85 -17.08 7.86
N SER A 38 7.56 -16.19 6.90
CA SER A 38 6.29 -16.18 6.16
C SER A 38 6.47 -16.66 4.72
N GLU A 39 5.57 -17.54 4.25
CA GLU A 39 5.52 -17.93 2.84
C GLU A 39 5.14 -16.75 1.96
N THR A 40 5.95 -16.48 0.94
CA THR A 40 5.74 -15.38 0.00
C THR A 40 6.36 -15.68 -1.35
N ASN A 41 5.98 -14.89 -2.36
CA ASN A 41 6.60 -14.94 -3.66
C ASN A 41 7.91 -14.16 -3.65
N ILE A 42 8.98 -14.81 -4.10
CA ILE A 42 10.33 -14.28 -4.09
C ILE A 42 10.95 -14.28 -5.48
N VAL A 43 11.96 -13.44 -5.64
CA VAL A 43 12.74 -13.25 -6.85
C VAL A 43 14.22 -13.24 -6.49
N SER A 44 15.04 -14.01 -7.21
CA SER A 44 16.50 -13.97 -7.07
C SER A 44 17.03 -12.59 -7.49
N ALA A 45 17.77 -11.92 -6.62
CA ALA A 45 18.40 -10.65 -6.93
C ALA A 45 19.44 -10.80 -8.06
N ARG A 46 20.11 -11.95 -8.19
CA ARG A 46 21.02 -12.22 -9.32
C ARG A 46 20.28 -12.29 -10.65
N ALA A 47 19.16 -13.02 -10.69
CA ALA A 47 18.31 -13.07 -11.87
C ALA A 47 17.79 -11.67 -12.22
N LEU A 48 17.36 -10.90 -11.21
CA LEU A 48 16.93 -9.51 -11.36
C LEU A 48 18.06 -8.62 -11.90
N HIS A 49 19.26 -8.66 -11.32
CA HIS A 49 20.42 -7.88 -11.77
C HIS A 49 20.74 -8.10 -13.25
N LYS A 50 20.74 -9.37 -13.67
CA LYS A 50 20.94 -9.77 -15.05
C LYS A 50 19.81 -9.26 -15.95
N ALA A 51 18.56 -9.43 -15.52
CA ALA A 51 17.38 -8.97 -16.25
C ALA A 51 17.35 -7.45 -16.41
N LEU A 52 17.80 -6.70 -15.40
CA LEU A 52 17.86 -5.23 -15.41
C LEU A 52 19.02 -4.68 -16.25
N GLY A 53 19.95 -5.53 -16.71
CA GLY A 53 21.09 -5.11 -17.54
C GLY A 53 22.07 -4.18 -16.81
N VAL A 54 22.16 -4.31 -15.48
CA VAL A 54 23.01 -3.44 -14.66
C VAL A 54 24.48 -3.79 -14.90
N LYS A 55 25.29 -2.78 -15.24
CA LYS A 55 26.73 -2.96 -15.55
C LYS A 55 27.60 -3.09 -14.31
N ARG A 56 27.19 -2.49 -13.19
CA ARG A 56 27.91 -2.60 -11.90
C ARG A 56 27.91 -4.06 -11.45
N ASP A 57 28.98 -4.49 -10.79
CA ASP A 57 29.06 -5.86 -10.26
C ASP A 57 27.92 -6.11 -9.26
N PHE A 58 27.42 -7.35 -9.25
CA PHE A 58 26.25 -7.73 -8.46
C PHE A 58 26.39 -7.38 -6.98
N THR A 59 27.54 -7.70 -6.36
CA THR A 59 27.76 -7.53 -4.92
C THR A 59 27.73 -6.07 -4.51
N THR A 60 28.45 -5.20 -5.23
CA THR A 60 28.47 -3.76 -4.97
C THR A 60 27.10 -3.15 -5.27
N TRP A 61 26.43 -3.62 -6.32
CA TRP A 61 25.10 -3.16 -6.67
C TRP A 61 24.07 -3.47 -5.58
N ILE A 62 23.91 -4.75 -5.21
CA ILE A 62 22.84 -5.16 -4.30
C ILE A 62 23.04 -4.57 -2.90
N LYS A 63 24.29 -4.55 -2.40
CA LYS A 63 24.61 -3.94 -1.09
C LYS A 63 24.35 -2.43 -1.11
N GLY A 64 24.72 -1.76 -2.19
CA GLY A 64 24.45 -0.33 -2.35
C GLY A 64 22.96 -0.01 -2.38
N ARG A 65 22.15 -0.81 -3.07
CA ARG A 65 20.69 -0.61 -3.11
C ARG A 65 19.99 -0.95 -1.80
N ILE A 66 20.45 -1.99 -1.10
CA ILE A 66 19.95 -2.32 0.23
C ILE A 66 20.17 -1.15 1.20
N ASP A 67 21.36 -0.55 1.17
CA ASP A 67 21.68 0.59 2.03
C ASP A 67 20.91 1.86 1.63
N GLU A 68 20.91 2.20 0.33
CA GLU A 68 20.27 3.43 -0.20
C GLU A 68 18.75 3.47 0.05
N TYR A 69 18.07 2.34 -0.11
CA TYR A 69 16.60 2.24 0.03
C TYR A 69 16.17 1.67 1.40
N GLY A 70 17.12 1.31 2.26
CA GLY A 70 16.84 0.83 3.61
C GLY A 70 16.14 -0.53 3.65
N PHE A 71 16.39 -1.41 2.68
CA PHE A 71 15.82 -2.77 2.66
C PHE A 71 16.32 -3.59 3.85
N LYS A 72 15.41 -4.33 4.50
CA LYS A 72 15.69 -5.07 5.74
C LYS A 72 15.66 -6.58 5.51
N LYS A 73 16.68 -7.26 6.02
CA LYS A 73 16.71 -8.73 6.07
C LYS A 73 15.53 -9.25 6.91
N GLY A 74 14.86 -10.30 6.44
CA GLY A 74 13.67 -10.86 7.08
C GLY A 74 12.37 -10.09 6.82
N VAL A 75 12.44 -8.99 6.07
CA VAL A 75 11.26 -8.22 5.61
C VAL A 75 11.25 -8.15 4.09
N ASP A 76 12.32 -7.63 3.50
CA ASP A 76 12.41 -7.36 2.07
C ASP A 76 13.19 -8.44 1.32
N PHE A 77 14.13 -9.11 2.00
CA PHE A 77 14.92 -10.19 1.43
C PHE A 77 15.42 -11.18 2.47
N GLU A 78 15.84 -12.36 2.00
CA GLU A 78 16.70 -13.29 2.71
C GLU A 78 18.03 -13.51 1.99
N PHE A 79 19.08 -13.78 2.75
CA PHE A 79 20.40 -14.09 2.22
C PHE A 79 20.58 -15.60 2.11
N VAL A 80 21.00 -16.07 0.93
CA VAL A 80 21.20 -17.51 0.68
C VAL A 80 22.57 -17.75 0.08
N GLU A 81 23.19 -18.84 0.54
CA GLU A 81 24.43 -19.37 -0.01
C GLU A 81 24.10 -20.53 -0.94
N ASN A 82 24.38 -20.35 -2.24
CA ASN A 82 24.23 -21.38 -3.25
C ASN A 82 25.60 -21.93 -3.64
N LEU A 83 25.64 -23.17 -4.12
CA LEU A 83 26.86 -23.73 -4.72
C LEU A 83 26.80 -23.57 -6.23
N THR A 84 27.78 -22.91 -6.82
CA THR A 84 27.89 -22.83 -8.30
C THR A 84 28.14 -24.20 -8.90
N SER A 85 27.46 -24.54 -9.99
CA SER A 85 27.76 -25.75 -10.75
C SER A 85 29.17 -25.64 -11.39
N PRO A 86 30.02 -26.68 -11.31
CA PRO A 86 31.30 -26.68 -12.01
C PRO A 86 31.09 -26.53 -13.52
N ASN A 87 31.83 -25.63 -14.16
CA ASN A 87 31.85 -25.52 -15.62
C ASN A 87 32.45 -26.81 -16.22
N PRO A 88 31.68 -27.63 -16.96
CA PRO A 88 32.15 -28.90 -17.51
C PRO A 88 33.29 -28.75 -18.52
N VAL A 89 33.44 -27.54 -19.09
CA VAL A 89 34.40 -27.23 -20.15
C VAL A 89 35.82 -26.97 -19.60
N SER A 90 35.96 -26.76 -18.29
CA SER A 90 37.25 -26.48 -17.65
C SER A 90 37.56 -27.47 -16.54
N ALA A 91 38.60 -28.28 -16.72
CA ALA A 91 39.11 -29.19 -15.69
C ALA A 91 39.58 -28.47 -14.40
N LYS A 92 39.75 -27.14 -14.43
CA LYS A 92 40.10 -26.31 -13.28
C LYS A 92 38.89 -25.67 -12.59
N SER A 93 37.67 -25.90 -13.09
CA SER A 93 36.45 -25.36 -12.49
C SER A 93 36.11 -26.09 -11.19
N ARG A 94 36.16 -25.38 -10.07
CA ARG A 94 35.74 -25.88 -8.76
C ARG A 94 34.39 -25.29 -8.37
N GLN A 95 33.62 -26.04 -7.60
CA GLN A 95 32.40 -25.55 -6.96
C GLN A 95 32.75 -24.38 -6.04
N ARG A 96 32.05 -23.25 -6.17
CA ARG A 96 32.25 -22.06 -5.34
C ARG A 96 30.95 -21.67 -4.65
N VAL A 97 31.04 -21.21 -3.41
CA VAL A 97 29.92 -20.58 -2.72
C VAL A 97 29.59 -19.26 -3.42
N GLU A 98 28.35 -19.13 -3.87
CA GLU A 98 27.78 -17.94 -4.50
C GLU A 98 26.67 -17.39 -3.60
N HIS A 99 26.78 -16.11 -3.28
CA HIS A 99 25.81 -15.43 -2.42
C HIS A 99 24.67 -14.86 -3.26
N ASP A 100 23.43 -15.12 -2.89
CA ASP A 100 22.25 -14.50 -3.50
C ASP A 100 21.35 -13.86 -2.43
N TYR A 101 20.52 -12.92 -2.88
CA TYR A 101 19.54 -12.21 -2.08
C TYR A 101 18.16 -12.56 -2.65
N LEU A 102 17.41 -13.40 -1.95
CA LEU A 102 16.05 -13.73 -2.32
C LEU A 102 15.14 -12.59 -1.87
N SER A 103 14.76 -11.74 -2.82
CA SER A 103 13.97 -10.53 -2.58
C SER A 103 12.47 -10.79 -2.70
N THR A 104 11.66 -10.05 -1.95
CA THR A 104 10.21 -9.97 -2.20
C THR A 104 9.92 -9.38 -3.58
N ILE A 105 8.73 -9.65 -4.11
CA ILE A 105 8.25 -8.97 -5.34
C ILE A 105 8.29 -7.44 -5.19
N ASN A 106 7.99 -6.90 -4.00
CA ASN A 106 7.97 -5.46 -3.77
C ASN A 106 9.36 -4.85 -3.91
N MET A 107 10.36 -5.42 -3.24
CA MET A 107 11.76 -5.01 -3.41
C MET A 107 12.21 -5.13 -4.87
N ALA A 108 11.85 -6.22 -5.56
CA ALA A 108 12.20 -6.38 -6.97
C ALA A 108 11.56 -5.32 -7.89
N LYS A 109 10.31 -4.94 -7.63
CA LYS A 109 9.61 -3.86 -8.34
C LYS A 109 10.29 -2.52 -8.12
N GLU A 110 10.62 -2.20 -6.86
CA GLU A 110 11.31 -0.95 -6.52
C GLU A 110 12.68 -0.86 -7.21
N LEU A 111 13.48 -1.92 -7.15
CA LEU A 111 14.76 -2.00 -7.86
C LEU A 111 14.57 -1.79 -9.38
N ALA A 112 13.59 -2.43 -10.00
CA ALA A 112 13.30 -2.24 -11.42
C ALA A 112 12.91 -0.79 -11.78
N MET A 113 12.26 -0.07 -10.87
CA MET A 113 11.89 1.33 -11.06
C MET A 113 13.10 2.28 -11.01
N VAL A 114 14.12 1.98 -10.21
CA VAL A 114 15.22 2.90 -9.89
C VAL A 114 16.46 2.73 -10.77
N GLU A 115 16.66 1.58 -11.41
CA GLU A 115 17.87 1.33 -12.22
C GLU A 115 17.97 2.20 -13.48
N ARG A 116 16.88 2.84 -13.93
CA ARG A 116 16.86 3.74 -15.10
C ARG A 116 17.46 3.12 -16.39
N THR A 117 17.46 1.80 -16.51
CA THR A 117 17.86 1.07 -17.72
C THR A 117 16.67 0.82 -18.64
N GLU A 118 16.92 0.59 -19.93
CA GLU A 118 15.85 0.20 -20.86
C GLU A 118 15.20 -1.13 -20.44
N GLN A 119 16.02 -2.07 -19.97
CA GLN A 119 15.54 -3.34 -19.43
C GLN A 119 14.76 -3.15 -18.14
N GLY A 120 15.20 -2.27 -17.24
CA GLY A 120 14.45 -1.91 -16.03
C GLY A 120 13.08 -1.30 -16.35
N ARG A 121 13.01 -0.45 -17.39
CA ARG A 121 11.73 0.05 -17.91
C ARG A 121 10.84 -1.09 -18.40
N ALA A 122 11.37 -2.08 -19.12
CA ALA A 122 10.61 -3.24 -19.60
C ALA A 122 10.12 -4.12 -18.43
N VAL A 123 10.98 -4.40 -17.44
CA VAL A 123 10.62 -5.16 -16.23
C VAL A 123 9.53 -4.43 -15.43
N ARG A 124 9.63 -3.12 -15.27
CA ARG A 124 8.58 -2.30 -14.64
C ARG A 124 7.26 -2.39 -15.40
N GLN A 125 7.28 -2.27 -16.73
CA GLN A 125 6.08 -2.41 -17.56
C GLN A 125 5.45 -3.79 -17.44
N TYR A 126 6.27 -4.84 -17.34
CA TYR A 126 5.81 -6.19 -17.10
C TYR A 126 5.06 -6.31 -15.76
N PHE A 127 5.66 -5.83 -14.65
CA PHE A 127 4.99 -5.86 -13.35
C PHE A 127 3.67 -5.08 -13.33
N ILE A 128 3.63 -3.89 -13.94
CA ILE A 128 2.39 -3.10 -14.07
C ILE A 128 1.33 -3.89 -14.85
N LYS A 129 1.71 -4.51 -15.98
CA LYS A 129 0.78 -5.32 -16.77
C LYS A 129 0.23 -6.50 -15.97
N CYS A 130 1.08 -7.18 -15.18
CA CYS A 130 0.61 -8.24 -14.28
C CYS A 130 -0.40 -7.73 -13.25
N GLU A 131 -0.18 -6.54 -12.67
CA GLU A 131 -1.13 -5.91 -11.74
C GLU A 131 -2.45 -5.53 -12.43
N GLU A 132 -2.39 -4.98 -13.64
CA GLU A 132 -3.57 -4.65 -14.46
C GLU A 132 -4.39 -5.90 -14.80
N GLU A 133 -3.76 -7.00 -15.22
CA GLU A 133 -4.45 -8.25 -15.49
C GLU A 133 -5.03 -8.86 -14.20
N LEU A 134 -4.30 -8.79 -13.07
CA LEU A 134 -4.81 -9.22 -11.77
C LEU A 134 -6.04 -8.40 -11.34
N HIS A 135 -6.05 -7.10 -11.62
CA HIS A 135 -7.21 -6.23 -11.37
C HIS A 135 -8.44 -6.64 -12.18
N LYS A 136 -8.26 -7.10 -13.42
CA LYS A 136 -9.37 -7.60 -14.27
C LYS A 136 -9.93 -8.93 -13.76
N VAL A 137 -9.06 -9.84 -13.31
CA VAL A 137 -9.44 -11.17 -12.82
C VAL A 137 -10.08 -11.11 -11.43
N ALA A 138 -9.63 -10.21 -10.57
CA ALA A 138 -10.09 -10.10 -9.18
C ALA A 138 -10.64 -8.70 -8.85
N PRO A 139 -11.73 -8.25 -9.52
CA PRO A 139 -12.28 -6.90 -9.34
C PRO A 139 -12.84 -6.70 -7.92
N VAL A 140 -13.43 -7.73 -7.31
CA VAL A 140 -13.99 -7.68 -5.95
C VAL A 140 -12.90 -7.45 -4.91
N ARG A 141 -11.81 -8.22 -4.95
CA ARG A 141 -10.64 -8.05 -4.07
C ARG A 141 -10.03 -6.67 -4.25
N SER A 142 -9.88 -6.23 -5.50
CA SER A 142 -9.34 -4.90 -5.83
C SER A 142 -10.20 -3.77 -5.30
N ALA A 143 -11.53 -3.91 -5.37
CA ALA A 143 -12.47 -2.95 -4.79
C ALA A 143 -12.37 -2.92 -3.25
N ALA A 144 -12.24 -4.07 -2.60
CA ALA A 144 -12.08 -4.17 -1.15
C ALA A 144 -10.79 -3.46 -0.67
N LEU A 145 -9.65 -3.69 -1.31
CA LEU A 145 -8.38 -3.01 -0.98
C LEU A 145 -8.47 -1.49 -1.17
N ARG A 146 -9.10 -1.03 -2.26
CA ARG A 146 -9.34 0.41 -2.49
C ARG A 146 -10.24 1.01 -1.41
N ARG A 147 -11.27 0.28 -0.97
CA ARG A 147 -12.16 0.70 0.12
C ARG A 147 -11.40 0.81 1.44
N GLU A 148 -10.54 -0.15 1.76
CA GLU A 148 -9.68 -0.12 2.95
C GLU A 148 -8.75 1.10 2.95
N LEU A 149 -8.05 1.34 1.83
CA LEU A 149 -7.18 2.51 1.69
C LEU A 149 -7.97 3.82 1.85
N LYS A 150 -9.14 3.90 1.20
CA LYS A 150 -10.03 5.06 1.33
C LYS A 150 -10.45 5.28 2.79
N ALA A 151 -10.84 4.22 3.51
CA ALA A 151 -11.25 4.31 4.90
C ALA A 151 -10.12 4.85 5.80
N ARG A 152 -8.89 4.35 5.61
CA ARG A 152 -7.71 4.84 6.35
C ARG A 152 -7.41 6.32 6.10
N ILE A 153 -7.36 6.72 4.82
CA ILE A 153 -7.09 8.13 4.45
C ILE A 153 -8.20 9.04 5.00
N THR A 154 -9.45 8.62 4.88
CA THR A 154 -10.59 9.42 5.33
C THR A 154 -10.58 9.61 6.85
N ALA A 155 -10.30 8.54 7.60
CA ALA A 155 -10.21 8.60 9.07
C ALA A 155 -9.04 9.45 9.57
N ALA A 156 -7.96 9.57 8.80
CA ALA A 156 -6.85 10.47 9.11
C ALA A 156 -7.20 11.95 8.86
N ASN A 157 -8.14 12.23 7.95
CA ASN A 157 -8.43 13.58 7.48
C ASN A 157 -9.41 14.37 8.34
N TYR A 158 -10.32 13.73 9.09
CA TYR A 158 -11.37 14.44 9.83
C TYR A 158 -11.03 14.78 11.29
N PHE A 159 -10.03 14.14 11.88
CA PHE A 159 -9.62 14.45 13.26
C PHE A 159 -9.13 15.90 13.43
N LYS A 160 -8.23 16.37 12.56
CA LYS A 160 -7.69 17.73 12.66
C LYS A 160 -8.75 18.82 12.46
N PRO A 161 -9.61 18.77 11.42
CA PRO A 161 -10.73 19.71 11.28
C PRO A 161 -11.68 19.70 12.48
N MET A 162 -11.99 18.53 13.06
CA MET A 162 -12.82 18.44 14.27
C MET A 162 -12.17 19.15 15.47
N CYS A 163 -10.87 18.99 15.67
CA CYS A 163 -10.14 19.73 16.70
C CYS A 163 -10.19 21.24 16.47
N ALA A 164 -10.02 21.70 15.22
CA ALA A 164 -10.10 23.12 14.87
C ALA A 164 -11.51 23.69 15.12
N ALA A 165 -12.57 22.98 14.72
CA ALA A 165 -13.95 23.38 14.99
C ALA A 165 -14.22 23.51 16.50
N LEU A 166 -13.74 22.55 17.30
CA LEU A 166 -13.87 22.60 18.76
C LEU A 166 -13.15 23.81 19.36
N GLU A 167 -11.96 24.12 18.86
CA GLU A 167 -11.17 25.25 19.32
C GLU A 167 -11.89 26.59 19.05
N VAL A 168 -12.42 26.76 17.83
CA VAL A 168 -13.21 27.94 17.45
C VAL A 168 -14.45 28.06 18.32
N TYR A 169 -15.25 27.00 18.44
CA TYR A 169 -16.45 26.99 19.26
C TYR A 169 -16.18 27.38 20.72
N ARG A 170 -15.07 26.90 21.30
CA ARG A 170 -14.68 27.25 22.67
C ARG A 170 -14.20 28.69 22.79
N ALA A 171 -13.46 29.18 21.79
CA ALA A 171 -13.02 30.57 21.74
C ALA A 171 -14.21 31.55 21.66
N GLU A 172 -15.26 31.22 20.90
CA GLU A 172 -16.51 31.98 20.84
C GLU A 172 -17.22 32.06 22.20
N LEU A 173 -17.08 31.02 23.03
CA LEU A 173 -17.57 31.02 24.42
C LEU A 173 -16.62 31.72 25.41
N GLY A 174 -15.54 32.35 24.93
CA GLY A 174 -14.52 33.00 25.77
C GLY A 174 -13.67 32.02 26.58
N LYS A 175 -13.55 30.75 26.14
CA LYS A 175 -12.84 29.69 26.86
C LYS A 175 -11.61 29.24 26.09
N ASN A 176 -10.52 29.00 26.81
CA ASN A 176 -9.32 28.38 26.25
C ASN A 176 -9.53 26.88 25.99
N THR A 177 -8.86 26.36 24.96
CA THR A 177 -8.90 24.94 24.59
C THR A 177 -7.65 24.23 25.05
N LEU A 178 -7.81 23.22 25.90
CA LEU A 178 -6.74 22.39 26.47
C LEU A 178 -6.75 20.98 25.85
N GLN A 179 -5.59 20.30 25.88
CA GLN A 179 -5.39 18.99 25.25
C GLN A 179 -6.45 17.94 25.65
N HIS A 180 -6.85 17.94 26.91
CA HIS A 180 -7.85 16.98 27.40
C HIS A 180 -9.22 17.14 26.72
N HIS A 181 -9.58 18.31 26.18
CA HIS A 181 -10.83 18.47 25.44
C HIS A 181 -10.83 17.67 24.13
N TYR A 182 -9.71 17.69 23.39
CA TYR A 182 -9.57 16.87 22.18
C TYR A 182 -9.61 15.38 22.52
N THR A 183 -8.95 14.98 23.62
CA THR A 183 -8.99 13.59 24.10
C THR A 183 -10.40 13.17 24.53
N THR A 184 -11.17 14.06 25.16
CA THR A 184 -12.56 13.79 25.54
C THR A 184 -13.44 13.60 24.31
N GLU A 185 -13.34 14.47 23.31
CA GLU A 185 -14.06 14.34 22.03
C GLU A 185 -13.70 13.04 21.30
N ALA A 186 -12.40 12.77 21.13
CA ALA A 186 -11.92 11.56 20.48
C ALA A 186 -12.42 10.29 21.20
N ASN A 187 -12.39 10.28 22.53
CA ASN A 187 -12.86 9.16 23.33
C ASN A 187 -14.38 9.01 23.29
N MET A 188 -15.15 10.09 23.14
CA MET A 188 -16.59 10.00 22.93
C MET A 188 -16.89 9.22 21.64
N LEU A 189 -16.26 9.61 20.53
CA LEU A 189 -16.44 8.93 19.24
C LEU A 189 -15.95 7.49 19.27
N ALA A 190 -14.77 7.25 19.85
CA ALA A 190 -14.21 5.91 20.00
C ALA A 190 -15.15 4.98 20.80
N ARG A 191 -15.76 5.47 21.89
CA ARG A 191 -16.74 4.69 22.66
C ARG A 191 -17.98 4.34 21.85
N ILE A 192 -18.44 5.23 20.97
CA ILE A 192 -19.60 4.94 20.11
C ILE A 192 -19.25 3.86 19.08
N VAL A 193 -18.05 3.92 18.48
CA VAL A 193 -17.62 2.98 17.42
C VAL A 193 -17.18 1.62 17.99
N LEU A 194 -16.54 1.62 19.16
CA LEU A 194 -15.85 0.45 19.74
C LEU A 194 -16.63 -0.17 20.92
N GLY A 195 -17.96 -0.08 20.90
CA GLY A 195 -18.82 -0.78 21.87
C GLY A 195 -18.63 -0.32 23.32
N GLY A 196 -18.43 0.98 23.54
CA GLY A 196 -18.26 1.58 24.87
C GLY A 196 -16.80 1.68 25.35
N MET A 197 -15.84 1.18 24.58
CA MET A 197 -14.41 1.23 24.94
C MET A 197 -13.74 2.50 24.40
N THR A 198 -12.78 3.03 25.15
CA THR A 198 -11.83 4.00 24.56
C THR A 198 -10.89 3.31 23.58
N ALA A 199 -10.29 4.06 22.66
CA ALA A 199 -9.32 3.51 21.70
C ALA A 199 -8.17 2.77 22.39
N LYS A 200 -7.69 3.30 23.53
CA LYS A 200 -6.65 2.66 24.36
C LYS A 200 -7.11 1.34 24.97
N GLN A 201 -8.31 1.30 25.55
CA GLN A 201 -8.87 0.07 26.14
C GLN A 201 -9.11 -0.99 25.07
N TRP A 202 -9.61 -0.58 23.90
CA TRP A 202 -9.83 -1.48 22.77
C TRP A 202 -8.51 -2.08 22.26
N ALA A 203 -7.45 -1.27 22.11
CA ALA A 203 -6.13 -1.77 21.72
C ALA A 203 -5.56 -2.77 22.74
N GLN A 204 -5.68 -2.46 24.03
CA GLN A 204 -5.25 -3.37 25.10
C GLN A 204 -6.01 -4.70 25.06
N ALA A 205 -7.33 -4.67 24.85
CA ALA A 205 -8.16 -5.87 24.79
C ALA A 205 -7.85 -6.77 23.57
N ASN A 206 -7.32 -6.19 22.49
CA ASN A 206 -6.94 -6.92 21.28
C ASN A 206 -5.43 -7.22 21.20
N GLY A 207 -4.65 -6.94 22.25
CA GLY A 207 -3.21 -7.19 22.28
C GLY A 207 -2.41 -6.34 21.27
N ILE A 208 -2.94 -5.18 20.88
CA ILE A 208 -2.37 -4.33 19.84
C ILE A 208 -1.28 -3.44 20.44
N THR A 209 -0.13 -3.36 19.76
CA THR A 209 0.95 -2.41 20.06
C THR A 209 0.98 -1.32 18.98
N GLY A 210 1.01 -0.04 19.40
CA GLY A 210 0.98 1.11 18.47
C GLY A 210 -0.34 1.87 18.47
N GLU A 211 -0.61 2.61 17.39
CA GLU A 211 -1.80 3.46 17.24
C GLU A 211 -3.05 2.59 17.01
N PRO A 212 -4.11 2.73 17.82
CA PRO A 212 -5.32 1.92 17.68
C PRO A 212 -5.99 2.05 16.31
N ARG A 213 -5.98 3.25 15.69
CA ARG A 213 -6.62 3.48 14.39
C ARG A 213 -6.01 2.63 13.27
N ASP A 214 -4.71 2.33 13.32
CA ASP A 214 -4.03 1.54 12.28
C ASP A 214 -4.52 0.09 12.20
N HIS A 215 -5.11 -0.39 13.30
CA HIS A 215 -5.57 -1.76 13.48
C HIS A 215 -7.10 -1.89 13.41
N MET A 216 -7.83 -0.78 13.26
CA MET A 216 -9.29 -0.80 13.12
C MET A 216 -9.70 -1.40 11.79
N SER A 217 -10.84 -2.11 11.78
CA SER A 217 -11.43 -2.62 10.56
C SER A 217 -11.91 -1.50 9.64
N THR A 218 -12.06 -1.79 8.35
CA THR A 218 -12.62 -0.86 7.36
C THR A 218 -13.97 -0.29 7.81
N LEU A 219 -14.83 -1.13 8.41
CA LEU A 219 -16.12 -0.71 8.93
C LEU A 219 -15.98 0.27 10.10
N GLN A 220 -15.07 0.00 11.04
CA GLN A 220 -14.80 0.87 12.19
C GLN A 220 -14.25 2.23 11.74
N LEU A 221 -13.32 2.24 10.78
CA LEU A 221 -12.74 3.48 10.24
C LEU A 221 -13.76 4.33 9.49
N GLU A 222 -14.61 3.72 8.67
CA GLU A 222 -15.68 4.42 7.97
C GLU A 222 -16.72 4.98 8.96
N HIS A 223 -17.06 4.23 10.00
CA HIS A 223 -17.97 4.69 11.05
C HIS A 223 -17.38 5.87 11.82
N LEU A 224 -16.10 5.76 12.23
CA LEU A 224 -15.39 6.81 12.94
C LEU A 224 -15.33 8.09 12.10
N SER A 225 -14.97 7.98 10.81
CA SER A 225 -14.93 9.11 9.88
C SER A 225 -16.29 9.80 9.75
N TYR A 226 -17.37 9.02 9.64
CA TYR A 226 -18.73 9.54 9.57
C TYR A 226 -19.12 10.33 10.83
N LEU A 227 -18.76 9.82 12.01
CA LEU A 227 -19.04 10.49 13.28
C LEU A 227 -18.14 11.72 13.50
N GLU A 228 -16.86 11.68 13.11
CA GLU A 228 -15.97 12.85 13.15
C GLU A 228 -16.51 13.98 12.27
N GLN A 229 -16.91 13.67 11.04
CA GLN A 229 -17.53 14.63 10.13
C GLN A 229 -18.84 15.19 10.71
N SER A 230 -19.71 14.32 11.24
CA SER A 230 -20.97 14.76 11.84
C SER A 230 -20.72 15.65 13.06
N ASN A 231 -19.73 15.33 13.90
CA ASN A 231 -19.40 16.09 15.10
C ASN A 231 -18.91 17.50 14.74
N ILE A 232 -18.12 17.66 13.67
CA ILE A 232 -17.72 18.99 13.14
C ILE A 232 -18.98 19.84 12.92
N THR A 233 -19.94 19.32 12.16
CA THR A 233 -21.18 20.05 11.87
C THR A 233 -21.98 20.36 13.14
N LEU A 234 -22.08 19.43 14.09
CA LEU A 234 -22.83 19.69 15.33
C LEU A 234 -22.13 20.73 16.22
N ILE A 235 -20.80 20.80 16.19
CA ILE A 235 -20.01 21.85 16.85
C ILE A 235 -20.29 23.21 16.20
N GLU A 236 -20.27 23.28 14.87
CA GLU A 236 -20.56 24.50 14.10
C GLU A 236 -22.00 25.01 14.32
N LEU A 237 -22.94 24.10 14.60
CA LEU A 237 -24.31 24.44 15.00
C LEU A 237 -24.43 24.90 16.47
N GLY A 238 -23.31 24.97 17.20
CA GLY A 238 -23.25 25.48 18.56
C GLY A 238 -23.75 24.53 19.65
N GLN A 239 -24.04 23.26 19.31
CA GLN A 239 -24.55 22.28 20.27
C GLN A 239 -23.53 21.99 21.37
N ASP A 240 -23.98 21.74 22.60
CA ASP A 240 -23.08 21.34 23.69
C ASP A 240 -22.68 19.86 23.62
N TYR A 241 -21.69 19.46 24.42
CA TYR A 241 -21.15 18.10 24.42
C TYR A 241 -22.21 17.00 24.63
N TYR A 242 -23.18 17.19 25.52
CA TYR A 242 -24.18 16.17 25.82
C TYR A 242 -25.20 16.05 24.69
N GLN A 243 -25.60 17.19 24.11
CA GLN A 243 -26.45 17.24 22.92
C GLN A 243 -25.78 16.50 21.75
N ARG A 244 -24.51 16.84 21.46
CA ARG A 244 -23.74 16.18 20.39
C ARG A 244 -23.62 14.69 20.62
N LYS A 245 -23.27 14.27 21.85
CA LYS A 245 -23.16 12.85 22.21
C LYS A 245 -24.45 12.08 21.91
N ALA A 246 -25.60 12.61 22.32
CA ALA A 246 -26.89 11.96 22.10
C ALA A 246 -27.19 11.83 20.60
N GLU A 247 -26.94 12.91 19.83
CA GLU A 247 -27.20 12.93 18.40
C GLU A 247 -26.25 11.99 17.64
N LEU A 248 -24.97 11.96 17.99
CA LEU A 248 -23.99 11.05 17.39
C LEU A 248 -24.30 9.57 17.66
N ILE A 249 -24.85 9.23 18.83
CA ILE A 249 -25.33 7.87 19.12
C ILE A 249 -26.49 7.52 18.18
N ARG A 250 -27.45 8.45 17.99
CA ARG A 250 -28.58 8.25 17.07
C ARG A 250 -28.12 8.09 15.62
N LEU A 251 -27.20 8.94 15.17
CA LEU A 251 -26.61 8.87 13.83
C LEU A 251 -25.83 7.57 13.62
N SER A 252 -25.05 7.14 14.63
CA SER A 252 -24.33 5.86 14.64
C SER A 252 -25.28 4.66 14.44
N GLN A 253 -26.36 4.58 15.23
CA GLN A 253 -27.36 3.52 15.10
C GLN A 253 -27.99 3.49 13.71
N ARG A 254 -28.38 4.66 13.18
CA ARG A 254 -28.97 4.76 11.84
C ARG A 254 -27.97 4.39 10.75
N TRP A 255 -26.70 4.75 10.91
CA TRP A 255 -25.64 4.41 9.97
C TRP A 255 -25.37 2.90 9.93
N LEU A 256 -25.33 2.25 11.10
CA LEU A 256 -25.16 0.80 11.21
C LEU A 256 -26.36 0.06 10.60
N ALA A 257 -27.59 0.51 10.88
CA ALA A 257 -28.81 -0.12 10.35
C ALA A 257 -28.83 -0.18 8.82
N ARG A 258 -28.52 0.95 8.14
CA ARG A 258 -28.48 1.00 6.66
C ARG A 258 -27.49 0.00 6.06
N ARG A 259 -26.34 -0.20 6.70
CA ARG A 259 -25.31 -1.13 6.21
C ARG A 259 -25.62 -2.59 6.48
N MET A 260 -26.38 -2.87 7.52
CA MET A 260 -26.92 -4.22 7.75
C MET A 260 -27.93 -4.57 6.66
N GLU A 261 -28.80 -3.63 6.28
CA GLU A 261 -29.77 -3.79 5.18
C GLU A 261 -29.07 -3.97 3.82
N GLU A 262 -28.02 -3.18 3.53
CA GLU A 262 -27.24 -3.33 2.29
C GLU A 262 -26.56 -4.71 2.18
N ASN A 263 -26.10 -5.27 3.30
CA ASN A 263 -25.44 -6.58 3.32
C ASN A 263 -26.41 -7.77 3.29
N SER A 264 -27.69 -7.58 3.62
CA SER A 264 -28.71 -8.65 3.54
C SER A 264 -29.39 -8.74 2.17
N HIS A 265 -29.11 -7.81 1.25
CA HIS A 265 -29.61 -7.80 -0.12
C HIS A 265 -28.57 -8.22 -1.18
N VAL A 266 -27.41 -8.74 -0.76
CA VAL A 266 -26.33 -9.28 -1.59
C VAL A 266 -26.17 -10.77 -1.30
#